data_AF-A0A9D2AJN6-F1
#
_entry.id   AF-A0A9D2AJN6-F1
#
_cell.length_a   1.000
_cell.length_b   1.000
_cell.length_c   1.000
_cell.angle_alpha   90.00
_cell.angle_beta   90.00
_cell.angle_gamma   90.00
#
_symmetry.space_group_name_H-M   'P 1'
#
loop_
_entity.id
_entity.type
_entity.pdbx_description
1 polymer ?
#
loop_
_entity_poly.entity_id
_entity_poly.type
_entity_poly.pdbx_seq_one_letter_code
_entity_poly.pdbx_strand_id
1 'polypeptide(L)'
;MKERYCKLMDRCVPGEELVRAAVKVRRPARRRLRLGAAAAQYFTPVQHACEGQGIRMEVLSVYIHGDTAEIYISLQDQTGNRIDETTDLFDSYDILRPYDSTATCRFAGYDAQTRTVLFLITITEQGGHRIEGDKVTFQVRRFLSHKEEQEGTAIPLSLGDLAEAPAGAPETLTGGSGALAFEEAPAVLTPGEPWEGFPVKGIDLTAAGYVDGKLHIQLAVEDYLDNDNHGWLYLKGAAGEIIEPVGTAAFCTEGNGAARVDYQEFVFDVSPEEGAECTLWGDFVTCGTLTEGCWRVTFPLRQSDTWAQPPVEKT
;
A
#
# COMPACT_ATOMS: atom_id res chain seq x y z
N MET A 1 -16.65 -11.32 -5.96
CA MET A 1 -16.09 -10.25 -5.10
C MET A 1 -15.03 -9.37 -5.78
N LYS A 2 -14.54 -9.68 -6.99
CA LYS A 2 -13.69 -8.81 -7.85
C LYS A 2 -14.20 -7.39 -8.15
N GLU A 3 -15.44 -7.06 -7.78
CA GLU A 3 -16.10 -5.81 -8.17
C GLU A 3 -16.73 -5.04 -7.00
N ARG A 4 -16.42 -5.34 -5.73
CA ARG A 4 -16.97 -4.54 -4.61
C ARG A 4 -15.96 -4.05 -3.59
N TYR A 5 -14.76 -4.63 -3.52
CA TYR A 5 -13.66 -4.00 -2.78
C TYR A 5 -12.81 -3.08 -3.67
N CYS A 6 -12.70 -3.35 -4.98
CA CYS A 6 -12.04 -2.45 -5.94
C CYS A 6 -12.94 -1.34 -6.53
N LYS A 7 -14.28 -1.42 -6.44
CA LYS A 7 -15.20 -0.48 -7.14
C LYS A 7 -15.69 0.73 -6.34
N LEU A 8 -15.09 1.05 -5.18
CA LEU A 8 -15.35 2.33 -4.51
C LEU A 8 -14.41 3.46 -4.94
N MET A 9 -13.39 3.17 -5.76
CA MET A 9 -12.45 4.16 -6.31
C MET A 9 -12.66 4.46 -7.80
N ASP A 10 -13.45 3.64 -8.52
CA ASP A 10 -13.73 3.84 -9.94
C ASP A 10 -14.97 4.72 -10.17
N ARG A 11 -14.79 6.03 -9.98
CA ARG A 11 -15.51 7.01 -10.81
C ARG A 11 -14.48 7.68 -11.70
N CYS A 12 -14.49 7.28 -12.98
CA CYS A 12 -13.80 7.92 -14.10
C CYS A 12 -13.73 9.45 -13.93
N VAL A 13 -12.56 9.93 -13.52
CA VAL A 13 -12.11 11.29 -13.81
C VAL A 13 -11.32 11.18 -15.13
N PRO A 14 -11.42 12.14 -16.07
CA PRO A 14 -10.78 12.09 -17.40
C PRO A 14 -9.24 11.90 -17.45
N GLY A 15 -8.56 11.67 -16.32
CA GLY A 15 -7.11 11.59 -16.17
C GLY A 15 -6.49 10.19 -16.30
N GLU A 16 -7.23 9.08 -16.19
CA GLU A 16 -6.63 7.74 -16.29
C GLU A 16 -6.10 7.40 -17.69
N GLU A 17 -6.75 7.90 -18.75
CA GLU A 17 -6.22 7.77 -20.11
C GLU A 17 -4.91 8.57 -20.32
N LEU A 18 -4.73 9.67 -19.58
CA LEU A 18 -3.51 10.49 -19.62
C LEU A 18 -2.33 9.78 -18.93
N VAL A 19 -2.59 9.01 -17.86
CA VAL A 19 -1.60 8.17 -17.15
C VAL A 19 -1.12 7.03 -18.07
N ARG A 20 -2.04 6.32 -18.75
CA ARG A 20 -1.67 5.27 -19.72
C ARG A 20 -0.91 5.82 -20.94
N ALA A 21 -1.18 7.06 -21.34
CA ALA A 21 -0.45 7.73 -22.40
C ALA A 21 0.98 8.15 -21.98
N ALA A 22 1.25 8.28 -20.68
CA ALA A 22 2.54 8.72 -20.14
C ALA A 22 3.67 7.69 -20.20
N VAL A 23 3.32 6.42 -20.31
CA VAL A 23 4.29 5.33 -20.46
C VAL A 23 4.34 4.90 -21.92
N LYS A 24 4.94 5.71 -22.81
CA LYS A 24 5.23 5.25 -24.19
C LYS A 24 6.68 5.49 -24.60
N VAL A 25 7.38 4.37 -24.72
CA VAL A 25 8.79 4.18 -25.06
C VAL A 25 9.10 4.45 -26.53
N ARG A 26 10.26 5.08 -26.84
CA ARG A 26 11.10 4.76 -28.01
C ARG A 26 12.54 5.36 -27.94
N ARG A 27 13.54 4.45 -27.80
CA ARG A 27 14.97 4.39 -28.26
C ARG A 27 15.95 5.59 -28.06
N PRO A 28 17.28 5.34 -28.02
CA PRO A 28 18.14 5.78 -26.92
C PRO A 28 18.93 7.06 -27.21
N ALA A 29 18.94 7.95 -26.22
CA ALA A 29 20.05 8.82 -25.83
C ALA A 29 19.57 9.64 -24.63
N ARG A 30 20.07 9.33 -23.42
CA ARG A 30 19.91 10.11 -22.18
C ARG A 30 18.52 10.79 -22.04
N ARG A 31 17.43 10.02 -21.90
CA ARG A 31 16.08 10.59 -21.80
C ARG A 31 15.60 10.60 -20.35
N ARG A 32 15.30 11.81 -19.86
CA ARG A 32 14.33 12.02 -18.78
C ARG A 32 12.99 11.44 -19.23
N LEU A 33 12.28 10.78 -18.32
CA LEU A 33 10.95 10.26 -18.55
C LEU A 33 10.04 11.36 -19.12
N ARG A 34 9.33 11.07 -20.22
CA ARG A 34 8.41 12.02 -20.85
C ARG A 34 6.99 11.59 -20.55
N LEU A 35 6.25 12.49 -19.90
CA LEU A 35 4.79 12.43 -19.82
C LEU A 35 4.18 12.25 -21.21
N GLY A 36 3.00 11.64 -21.23
CA GLY A 36 2.31 11.29 -22.47
C GLY A 36 2.02 12.57 -23.24
N ALA A 37 2.08 12.53 -24.57
CA ALA A 37 2.01 13.75 -25.37
C ALA A 37 0.79 14.64 -25.05
N ALA A 38 -0.32 14.06 -24.58
CA ALA A 38 -1.50 14.78 -24.11
C ALA A 38 -1.33 15.36 -22.70
N ALA A 39 -0.76 14.60 -21.75
CA ALA A 39 -0.51 15.08 -20.39
C ALA A 39 0.58 16.17 -20.36
N ALA A 40 1.63 16.00 -21.17
CA ALA A 40 2.76 16.92 -21.22
C ALA A 40 2.40 18.36 -21.65
N GLN A 41 1.23 18.60 -22.26
CA GLN A 41 0.78 19.94 -22.63
C GLN A 41 0.30 20.77 -21.44
N TYR A 42 -0.17 20.12 -20.38
CA TYR A 42 -0.74 20.78 -19.20
C TYR A 42 0.29 20.97 -18.09
N PHE A 43 1.30 20.10 -18.04
CA PHE A 43 2.30 20.08 -16.98
C PHE A 43 3.48 21.00 -17.27
N THR A 44 3.80 21.86 -16.31
CA THR A 44 5.01 22.69 -16.27
C THR A 44 6.17 21.89 -15.67
N PRO A 45 7.32 21.76 -16.37
CA PRO A 45 8.51 21.12 -15.80
C PRO A 45 9.08 21.90 -14.61
N VAL A 46 9.48 21.18 -13.54
CA VAL A 46 10.10 21.78 -12.34
C VAL A 46 11.57 21.37 -12.21
N GLN A 47 11.86 20.07 -12.26
CA GLN A 47 13.22 19.49 -12.22
C GLN A 47 14.02 19.82 -10.94
N HIS A 48 13.36 19.81 -9.78
CA HIS A 48 14.03 19.86 -8.48
C HIS A 48 14.24 18.43 -7.95
N ALA A 49 15.46 18.11 -7.50
CA ALA A 49 15.80 16.77 -7.05
C ALA A 49 16.55 16.77 -5.72
N CYS A 50 16.43 15.67 -4.99
CA CYS A 50 17.19 15.32 -3.80
C CYS A 50 17.81 13.93 -4.01
N GLU A 51 19.10 13.81 -3.73
CA GLU A 51 19.83 12.55 -3.80
C GLU A 51 20.34 12.18 -2.40
N GLY A 52 20.16 10.93 -2.01
CA GLY A 52 20.58 10.41 -0.71
C GLY A 52 20.65 8.89 -0.77
N GLN A 53 21.72 8.30 -0.20
CA GLN A 53 21.94 6.85 -0.19
C GLN A 53 21.81 6.17 -1.56
N GLY A 54 22.20 6.87 -2.63
CA GLY A 54 22.11 6.36 -4.01
C GLY A 54 20.70 6.34 -4.60
N ILE A 55 19.70 6.88 -3.90
CA ILE A 55 18.35 7.11 -4.43
C ILE A 55 18.20 8.58 -4.80
N ARG A 56 17.64 8.83 -5.98
CA ARG A 56 17.28 10.16 -6.47
C ARG A 56 15.77 10.32 -6.50
N MET A 57 15.27 11.28 -5.74
CA MET A 57 13.88 11.74 -5.79
C MET A 57 13.82 13.05 -6.58
N GLU A 58 13.01 13.13 -7.63
CA GLU A 58 12.87 14.32 -8.49
C GLU A 58 11.41 14.71 -8.71
N VAL A 59 11.10 15.99 -8.55
CA VAL A 59 9.84 16.59 -8.99
C VAL A 59 9.95 16.90 -10.46
N LEU A 60 9.24 16.13 -11.28
CA LEU A 60 9.33 16.21 -12.73
C LEU A 60 8.55 17.42 -13.24
N SER A 61 7.30 17.56 -12.81
CA SER A 61 6.40 18.59 -13.33
C SER A 61 5.16 18.80 -12.47
N VAL A 62 4.53 19.95 -12.64
CA VAL A 62 3.33 20.37 -11.93
C VAL A 62 2.28 20.86 -12.92
N TYR A 63 1.02 20.47 -12.72
CA TYR A 63 -0.13 21.04 -13.41
C TYR A 63 -1.06 21.66 -12.37
N ILE A 64 -1.38 22.94 -12.55
CA ILE A 64 -2.29 23.68 -11.66
C ILE A 64 -3.55 24.02 -12.45
N HIS A 65 -4.70 23.66 -11.91
CA HIS A 65 -6.00 23.99 -12.49
C HIS A 65 -7.03 24.25 -11.37
N GLY A 66 -7.67 25.43 -11.41
CA GLY A 66 -8.58 25.84 -10.36
C GLY A 66 -7.88 25.92 -8.99
N ASP A 67 -8.40 25.17 -8.03
CA ASP A 67 -7.89 25.01 -6.65
C ASP A 67 -6.97 23.78 -6.48
N THR A 68 -6.68 23.07 -7.57
CA THR A 68 -6.00 21.77 -7.55
C THR A 68 -4.61 21.85 -8.21
N ALA A 69 -3.65 21.15 -7.61
CA ALA A 69 -2.32 20.93 -8.18
C ALA A 69 -2.02 19.43 -8.28
N GLU A 70 -1.69 18.98 -9.48
CA GLU A 70 -1.20 17.64 -9.78
C GLU A 70 0.31 17.68 -10.00
N ILE A 71 1.06 16.83 -9.32
CA ILE A 71 2.53 16.87 -9.28
C ILE A 71 3.08 15.47 -9.51
N TYR A 72 3.92 15.31 -10.54
CA TYR A 72 4.64 14.05 -10.77
C TYR A 72 5.99 14.07 -10.06
N ILE A 73 6.22 13.03 -9.26
CA ILE A 73 7.50 12.78 -8.60
C ILE A 73 8.02 11.41 -9.02
N SER A 74 9.33 11.34 -9.27
CA SER A 74 10.02 10.09 -9.55
C SER A 74 10.96 9.69 -8.42
N LEU A 75 11.07 8.38 -8.17
CA LEU A 75 12.18 7.80 -7.42
C LEU A 75 12.98 6.88 -8.34
N GLN A 76 14.31 6.94 -8.24
CA GLN A 76 15.23 6.11 -9.01
C GLN A 76 16.40 5.66 -8.14
N ASP A 77 16.71 4.37 -8.15
CA ASP A 77 17.94 3.84 -7.58
C ASP A 77 19.07 3.98 -8.59
N GLN A 78 20.10 4.75 -8.24
CA GLN A 78 21.27 5.04 -9.07
C GLN A 78 22.42 4.07 -8.81
N THR A 79 22.39 3.33 -7.70
CA THR A 79 23.52 2.50 -7.24
C THR A 79 23.17 1.02 -7.16
N GLY A 80 21.89 0.66 -7.16
CA GLY A 80 21.44 -0.70 -6.93
C GLY A 80 20.16 -1.06 -7.69
N ASN A 81 19.41 -1.97 -7.09
CA ASN A 81 18.15 -2.50 -7.60
C ASN A 81 17.08 -2.52 -6.49
N ARG A 82 17.00 -1.44 -5.71
CA ARG A 82 16.04 -1.30 -4.60
C ARG A 82 14.68 -0.78 -5.04
N ILE A 83 14.46 -0.48 -6.32
CA ILE A 83 13.20 0.08 -6.83
C ILE A 83 12.74 -0.74 -8.03
N ASP A 84 11.46 -1.08 -8.03
CA ASP A 84 10.75 -1.88 -9.00
C ASP A 84 9.30 -1.37 -9.16
N GLU A 85 8.48 -2.10 -9.92
CA GLU A 85 7.07 -1.79 -10.13
C GLU A 85 6.18 -1.91 -8.90
N THR A 86 6.67 -2.55 -7.83
CA THR A 86 5.92 -2.79 -6.59
C THR A 86 6.25 -1.77 -5.49
N THR A 87 7.09 -0.78 -5.81
CA THR A 87 7.56 0.20 -4.84
C THR A 87 6.42 1.02 -4.25
N ASP A 88 6.38 1.07 -2.93
CA ASP A 88 5.35 1.73 -2.11
C ASP A 88 6.02 2.67 -1.10
N LEU A 89 5.50 3.88 -0.96
CA LEU A 89 6.02 4.88 -0.02
C LEU A 89 5.70 4.55 1.46
N PHE A 90 4.98 3.45 1.72
CA PHE A 90 4.79 2.86 3.05
C PHE A 90 4.32 3.86 4.10
N ASP A 91 3.30 4.65 3.73
CA ASP A 91 2.75 5.76 4.53
C ASP A 91 3.81 6.69 5.14
N SER A 92 4.96 6.77 4.49
CA SER A 92 6.16 7.43 5.02
C SER A 92 6.49 8.73 4.29
N TYR A 93 5.48 9.32 3.66
CA TYR A 93 5.61 10.61 2.99
C TYR A 93 4.84 11.72 3.70
N ASP A 94 5.37 12.94 3.60
CA ASP A 94 4.72 14.15 4.10
C ASP A 94 4.63 15.19 2.98
N ILE A 95 3.51 15.91 2.93
CA ILE A 95 3.29 17.05 2.03
C ILE A 95 3.16 18.29 2.90
N LEU A 96 4.28 19.01 3.09
CA LEU A 96 4.34 20.17 3.97
C LEU A 96 4.07 21.45 3.19
N ARG A 97 3.07 22.21 3.65
CA ARG A 97 2.59 23.44 3.00
C ARG A 97 2.17 24.46 4.07
N PRO A 98 2.11 25.76 3.73
CA PRO A 98 1.73 26.80 4.68
C PRO A 98 0.23 26.86 5.00
N TYR A 99 -0.64 26.32 4.13
CA TYR A 99 -2.11 26.37 4.27
C TYR A 99 -2.74 24.98 4.24
N ASP A 100 -3.92 24.87 4.86
CA ASP A 100 -4.70 23.65 4.96
C ASP A 100 -5.15 23.16 3.59
N SER A 101 -5.06 21.84 3.37
CA SER A 101 -5.43 21.23 2.09
C SER A 101 -5.79 19.76 2.27
N THR A 102 -6.50 19.20 1.30
CA THR A 102 -6.52 17.75 1.12
C THR A 102 -5.43 17.35 0.14
N ALA A 103 -4.72 16.26 0.44
CA ALA A 103 -3.68 15.76 -0.45
C ALA A 103 -3.65 14.23 -0.49
N THR A 104 -3.35 13.68 -1.65
CA THR A 104 -3.16 12.24 -1.87
C THR A 104 -1.91 12.01 -2.69
N CYS A 105 -1.17 10.95 -2.39
CA CYS A 105 -0.10 10.43 -3.24
C CYS A 105 -0.49 9.02 -3.70
N ARG A 106 -0.35 8.73 -5.00
CA ARG A 106 -0.62 7.39 -5.54
C ARG A 106 0.45 6.96 -6.52
N PHE A 107 0.69 5.66 -6.60
CA PHE A 107 1.50 5.07 -7.66
C PHE A 107 0.91 5.43 -9.03
N ALA A 108 1.78 5.86 -9.94
CA ALA A 108 1.38 6.28 -11.30
C ALA A 108 2.01 5.40 -12.39
N GLY A 109 3.10 4.69 -12.10
CA GLY A 109 3.71 3.75 -13.05
C GLY A 109 5.18 3.51 -12.79
N TYR A 110 5.75 2.55 -13.53
CA TYR A 110 7.16 2.19 -13.49
C TYR A 110 7.73 2.13 -14.92
N ASP A 111 8.88 2.79 -15.14
CA ASP A 111 9.66 2.66 -16.36
C ASP A 111 10.81 1.67 -16.15
N ALA A 112 10.64 0.46 -16.66
CA ALA A 112 11.65 -0.61 -16.58
C ALA A 112 12.97 -0.27 -17.32
N GLN A 113 12.97 0.66 -18.28
CA GLN A 113 14.20 1.03 -19.00
C GLN A 113 15.10 1.90 -18.16
N THR A 114 14.51 2.82 -17.40
CA THR A 114 15.26 3.73 -16.52
C THR A 114 15.24 3.28 -15.06
N ARG A 115 14.48 2.22 -14.74
CA ARG A 115 14.21 1.72 -13.39
C ARG A 115 13.72 2.84 -12.48
N THR A 116 12.66 3.50 -12.93
CA THR A 116 12.14 4.70 -12.28
C THR A 116 10.67 4.51 -11.98
N VAL A 117 10.30 4.62 -10.71
CA VAL A 117 8.90 4.65 -10.29
C VAL A 117 8.39 6.08 -10.31
N LEU A 118 7.11 6.24 -10.64
CA LEU A 118 6.38 7.49 -10.60
C LEU A 118 5.26 7.45 -9.58
N PHE A 119 5.13 8.57 -8.88
CA PHE A 119 3.98 8.89 -8.04
C PHE A 119 3.31 10.16 -8.53
N LEU A 120 1.98 10.19 -8.46
CA LEU A 120 1.17 11.38 -8.67
C LEU A 120 0.69 11.88 -7.32
N ILE A 121 1.07 13.10 -6.98
CA ILE A 121 0.51 13.83 -5.86
C ILE A 121 -0.60 14.73 -6.40
N THR A 122 -1.75 14.70 -5.73
CA THR A 122 -2.86 15.62 -5.99
C THR A 122 -3.11 16.41 -4.72
N ILE A 123 -3.12 17.73 -4.82
CA ILE A 123 -3.40 18.62 -3.69
C ILE A 123 -4.55 19.53 -4.07
N THR A 124 -5.58 19.60 -3.22
CA THR A 124 -6.72 20.51 -3.38
C THR A 124 -6.71 21.51 -2.24
N GLU A 125 -6.69 22.79 -2.59
CA GLU A 125 -6.72 23.90 -1.63
C GLU A 125 -8.06 23.95 -0.89
N GLN A 126 -8.03 24.33 0.39
CA GLN A 126 -9.24 24.61 1.16
C GLN A 126 -9.34 26.10 1.50
N GLY A 127 -10.55 26.60 1.71
CA GLY A 127 -10.75 27.96 2.23
C GLY A 127 -10.55 29.11 1.23
N GLY A 128 -10.50 28.84 -0.08
CA GLY A 128 -10.47 29.88 -1.12
C GLY A 128 -9.12 30.58 -1.31
N HIS A 129 -8.06 30.03 -0.72
CA HIS A 129 -6.69 30.45 -1.03
C HIS A 129 -6.32 30.07 -2.47
N ARG A 130 -5.36 30.80 -3.05
CA ARG A 130 -4.84 30.45 -4.37
C ARG A 130 -3.64 29.53 -4.19
N ILE A 131 -3.74 28.32 -4.73
CA ILE A 131 -2.68 27.30 -4.66
C ILE A 131 -1.41 27.69 -5.44
N GLU A 132 -1.55 28.57 -6.43
CA GLU A 132 -0.42 29.07 -7.23
C GLU A 132 0.40 30.12 -6.47
N GLY A 133 1.72 29.96 -6.51
CA GLY A 133 2.70 30.81 -5.85
C GLY A 133 3.27 30.20 -4.57
N ASP A 134 2.58 29.21 -4.00
CA ASP A 134 2.99 28.53 -2.78
C ASP A 134 4.22 27.66 -2.96
N LYS A 135 4.89 27.37 -1.84
CA LYS A 135 5.98 26.39 -1.77
C LYS A 135 5.45 25.12 -1.12
N VAL A 136 5.74 24.00 -1.75
CA VAL A 136 5.45 22.67 -1.23
C VAL A 136 6.76 21.97 -0.94
N THR A 137 6.82 21.28 0.20
CA THR A 137 7.88 20.32 0.47
C THR A 137 7.29 18.93 0.47
N PHE A 138 7.79 18.10 -0.43
CA PHE A 138 7.51 16.66 -0.40
C PHE A 138 8.68 15.94 0.26
N GLN A 139 8.37 15.11 1.24
CA GLN A 139 9.34 14.31 1.97
C GLN A 139 8.94 12.84 1.91
N VAL A 140 9.93 11.94 1.79
CA VAL A 140 9.79 10.49 1.95
C VAL A 140 10.89 10.02 2.89
N ARG A 141 10.52 9.29 3.95
CA ARG A 141 11.49 8.76 4.95
C ARG A 141 11.89 7.32 4.67
N ARG A 142 10.98 6.50 4.14
CA ARG A 142 11.27 5.12 3.74
C ARG A 142 10.30 4.66 2.67
N PHE A 143 10.63 3.58 1.99
CA PHE A 143 9.75 2.91 1.04
C PHE A 143 10.00 1.40 1.07
N LEU A 144 8.97 0.63 0.73
CA LEU A 144 9.02 -0.81 0.51
C LEU A 144 9.12 -1.10 -0.99
N SER A 145 9.76 -2.20 -1.35
CA SER A 145 9.87 -2.68 -2.73
C SER A 145 10.01 -4.21 -2.76
N HIS A 146 9.99 -4.78 -3.97
CA HIS A 146 10.03 -6.22 -4.19
C HIS A 146 8.90 -6.93 -3.44
N LYS A 147 7.68 -6.38 -3.55
CA LYS A 147 6.48 -7.01 -3.02
C LYS A 147 6.12 -8.22 -3.87
N GLU A 148 5.81 -9.32 -3.20
CA GLU A 148 5.27 -10.52 -3.82
C GLU A 148 3.83 -10.70 -3.35
N GLU A 149 2.93 -10.88 -4.32
CA GLU A 149 1.52 -11.17 -4.07
C GLU A 149 1.25 -12.63 -4.45
N GLN A 150 0.62 -13.37 -3.53
CA GLN A 150 0.24 -14.77 -3.72
C GLN A 150 -1.25 -14.90 -3.44
N GLU A 151 -2.07 -15.07 -4.48
CA GLU A 151 -3.52 -15.31 -4.35
C GLU A 151 -3.82 -16.81 -4.42
N GLY A 152 -4.79 -17.26 -3.62
CA GLY A 152 -5.30 -18.61 -3.68
C GLY A 152 -4.30 -19.66 -3.25
N THR A 153 -3.50 -19.37 -2.23
CA THR A 153 -2.54 -20.31 -1.65
C THR A 153 -3.27 -21.30 -0.74
N ALA A 154 -3.23 -22.59 -1.07
CA ALA A 154 -3.76 -23.63 -0.21
C ALA A 154 -2.83 -23.86 0.98
N ILE A 155 -3.40 -23.91 2.19
CA ILE A 155 -2.67 -24.17 3.43
C ILE A 155 -3.02 -25.59 3.88
N PRO A 156 -2.05 -26.51 3.99
CA PRO A 156 -2.30 -27.93 4.23
C PRO A 156 -2.59 -28.23 5.72
N LEU A 157 -3.47 -27.45 6.34
CA LEU A 157 -3.89 -27.61 7.73
C LEU A 157 -5.17 -28.43 7.79
N SER A 158 -5.13 -29.57 8.48
CA SER A 158 -6.32 -30.42 8.70
C SER A 158 -7.24 -29.80 9.76
N LEU A 159 -8.28 -29.09 9.32
CA LEU A 159 -9.20 -28.38 10.22
C LEU A 159 -10.04 -29.32 11.11
N GLY A 160 -10.29 -30.56 10.65
CA GLY A 160 -11.00 -31.58 11.44
C GLY A 160 -10.17 -32.22 12.55
N ASP A 161 -8.84 -32.06 12.52
CA ASP A 161 -7.92 -32.58 13.55
C ASP A 161 -7.66 -31.55 14.66
N LEU A 162 -8.14 -30.32 14.50
CA LEU A 162 -7.98 -29.25 15.48
C LEU A 162 -8.86 -29.52 16.71
N ALA A 163 -8.29 -29.28 17.89
CA ALA A 163 -8.99 -29.43 19.16
C ALA A 163 -9.52 -28.07 19.67
N GLU A 164 -10.30 -28.13 20.74
CA GLU A 164 -10.60 -26.93 21.53
C GLU A 164 -9.29 -26.33 22.06
N ALA A 165 -9.11 -25.03 21.88
CA ALA A 165 -7.90 -24.33 22.25
C ALA A 165 -8.20 -23.25 23.32
N PRO A 166 -7.26 -23.01 24.25
CA PRO A 166 -7.41 -21.92 25.19
C PRO A 166 -7.34 -20.57 24.46
N ALA A 167 -8.35 -19.74 24.72
CA ALA A 167 -8.38 -18.36 24.26
C ALA A 167 -8.47 -17.39 25.44
N GLY A 168 -7.96 -16.19 25.25
CA GLY A 168 -7.95 -15.14 26.25
C GLY A 168 -7.86 -13.76 25.62
N ALA A 169 -7.82 -12.71 26.44
CA ALA A 169 -7.63 -11.36 25.94
C ALA A 169 -6.21 -11.18 25.38
N PRO A 170 -6.04 -10.43 24.27
CA PRO A 170 -4.72 -10.09 23.76
C PRO A 170 -3.96 -9.16 24.71
N GLU A 171 -2.63 -9.13 24.61
CA GLU A 171 -1.79 -8.21 25.39
C GLU A 171 -2.02 -6.75 24.97
N THR A 172 -1.83 -6.43 23.68
CA THR A 172 -2.06 -5.10 23.13
C THR A 172 -2.88 -5.19 21.86
N LEU A 173 -4.18 -4.86 21.95
CA LEU A 173 -5.06 -4.78 20.79
C LEU A 173 -4.69 -3.57 19.91
N THR A 174 -4.52 -3.80 18.61
CA THR A 174 -4.15 -2.77 17.63
C THR A 174 -5.23 -2.53 16.58
N GLY A 175 -6.21 -3.43 16.47
CA GLY A 175 -7.37 -3.24 15.60
C GLY A 175 -8.28 -4.46 15.54
N GLY A 176 -9.32 -4.38 14.71
CA GLY A 176 -10.23 -5.49 14.47
C GLY A 176 -11.21 -5.19 13.34
N SER A 177 -11.87 -6.23 12.86
CA SER A 177 -12.89 -6.14 11.81
C SER A 177 -14.06 -7.09 12.09
N GLY A 178 -15.19 -6.86 11.42
CA GLY A 178 -16.39 -7.70 11.56
C GLY A 178 -16.93 -7.74 12.99
N ALA A 179 -17.31 -8.94 13.45
CA ALA A 179 -17.86 -9.16 14.78
C ALA A 179 -16.91 -8.72 15.91
N LEU A 180 -15.60 -8.78 15.68
CA LEU A 180 -14.57 -8.46 16.69
C LEU A 180 -14.17 -6.98 16.70
N ALA A 181 -14.63 -6.16 15.75
CA ALA A 181 -14.18 -4.77 15.59
C ALA A 181 -14.46 -3.87 16.80
N PHE A 182 -15.47 -4.22 17.60
CA PHE A 182 -15.95 -3.41 18.74
C PHE A 182 -15.77 -4.11 20.09
N GLU A 183 -15.10 -5.26 20.11
CA GLU A 183 -14.82 -5.96 21.36
C GLU A 183 -13.55 -5.38 22.00
N GLU A 184 -13.66 -4.91 23.25
CA GLU A 184 -12.50 -4.36 23.97
C GLU A 184 -11.48 -5.43 24.37
N ALA A 185 -11.94 -6.69 24.47
CA ALA A 185 -11.12 -7.84 24.86
C ALA A 185 -11.60 -9.09 24.11
N PRO A 186 -11.40 -9.16 22.78
CA PRO A 186 -11.78 -10.34 22.00
C PRO A 186 -11.01 -11.57 22.49
N ALA A 187 -11.65 -12.73 22.47
CA ALA A 187 -10.97 -13.98 22.77
C ALA A 187 -10.07 -14.38 21.59
N VAL A 188 -8.76 -14.31 21.78
CA VAL A 188 -7.74 -14.71 20.78
C VAL A 188 -6.98 -15.93 21.28
N LEU A 189 -6.44 -16.72 20.36
CA LEU A 189 -5.63 -17.88 20.71
C LEU A 189 -4.34 -17.44 21.39
N THR A 190 -3.84 -18.25 22.33
CA THR A 190 -2.48 -18.04 22.87
C THR A 190 -1.47 -18.32 21.75
N PRO A 191 -0.57 -17.37 21.41
CA PRO A 191 0.44 -17.60 20.40
C PRO A 191 1.33 -18.81 20.73
N GLY A 192 1.49 -19.70 19.76
CA GLY A 192 2.40 -20.84 19.82
C GLY A 192 3.63 -20.67 18.93
N GLU A 193 4.44 -21.72 18.84
CA GLU A 193 5.56 -21.78 17.91
C GLU A 193 5.07 -21.80 16.45
N PRO A 194 5.77 -21.14 15.52
CA PRO A 194 5.45 -21.19 14.09
C PRO A 194 5.28 -22.62 13.57
N TRP A 195 4.18 -22.88 12.89
CA TRP A 195 3.93 -24.17 12.26
C TRP A 195 4.76 -24.33 10.98
N GLU A 196 5.69 -25.29 10.98
CA GLU A 196 6.61 -25.56 9.86
C GLU A 196 5.92 -25.89 8.52
N GLY A 197 4.64 -26.29 8.55
CA GLY A 197 3.87 -26.61 7.34
C GLY A 197 3.30 -25.40 6.60
N PHE A 198 3.45 -24.19 7.13
CA PHE A 198 2.93 -22.98 6.51
C PHE A 198 3.74 -22.59 5.25
N PRO A 199 3.10 -22.34 4.09
CA PRO A 199 3.81 -22.26 2.81
C PRO A 199 4.43 -20.89 2.48
N VAL A 200 4.11 -19.84 3.23
CA VAL A 200 4.51 -18.45 2.92
C VAL A 200 5.65 -18.03 3.83
N LYS A 201 6.74 -17.50 3.26
CA LYS A 201 7.87 -17.00 4.05
C LYS A 201 7.58 -15.59 4.55
N GLY A 202 8.00 -15.28 5.77
CA GLY A 202 7.85 -13.94 6.37
C GLY A 202 6.48 -13.70 7.00
N ILE A 203 5.63 -14.72 7.05
CA ILE A 203 4.37 -14.78 7.79
C ILE A 203 4.31 -16.18 8.39
N ASP A 204 3.97 -16.29 9.67
CA ASP A 204 3.84 -17.57 10.36
C ASP A 204 2.38 -17.86 10.71
N LEU A 205 2.03 -19.14 10.80
CA LEU A 205 0.81 -19.60 11.46
C LEU A 205 1.21 -20.10 12.84
N THR A 206 0.78 -19.40 13.89
CA THR A 206 1.24 -19.63 15.27
C THR A 206 0.22 -20.35 16.13
N ALA A 207 -1.06 -20.31 15.75
CA ALA A 207 -2.11 -21.05 16.45
C ALA A 207 -3.30 -21.34 15.52
N ALA A 208 -3.96 -22.46 15.77
CA ALA A 208 -5.25 -22.79 15.20
C ALA A 208 -6.01 -23.73 16.15
N GLY A 209 -7.31 -23.54 16.28
CA GLY A 209 -8.13 -24.33 17.20
C GLY A 209 -9.58 -23.89 17.22
N TYR A 210 -10.43 -24.65 17.90
CA TYR A 210 -11.80 -24.26 18.14
C TYR A 210 -11.91 -23.52 19.47
N VAL A 211 -12.76 -22.49 19.50
CA VAL A 211 -13.09 -21.71 20.69
C VAL A 211 -14.60 -21.50 20.68
N ASP A 212 -15.30 -22.04 21.67
CA ASP A 212 -16.76 -21.93 21.79
C ASP A 212 -17.49 -22.39 20.50
N GLY A 213 -16.96 -23.43 19.85
CA GLY A 213 -17.51 -24.02 18.63
C GLY A 213 -17.24 -23.24 17.34
N LYS A 214 -16.40 -22.20 17.38
CA LYS A 214 -15.94 -21.45 16.20
C LYS A 214 -14.48 -21.76 15.91
N LEU A 215 -14.11 -21.77 14.63
CA LEU A 215 -12.73 -21.96 14.22
C LEU A 215 -11.95 -20.65 14.33
N HIS A 216 -10.84 -20.69 15.06
CA HIS A 216 -9.89 -19.61 15.24
C HIS A 216 -8.57 -20.00 14.57
N ILE A 217 -7.96 -19.09 13.81
CA ILE A 217 -6.66 -19.26 13.16
C ILE A 217 -5.87 -17.97 13.29
N GLN A 218 -4.63 -18.09 13.71
CA GLN A 218 -3.76 -16.96 14.01
C GLN A 218 -2.55 -16.94 13.08
N LEU A 219 -2.39 -15.82 12.38
CA LEU A 219 -1.16 -15.47 11.70
C LEU A 219 -0.29 -14.56 12.57
N ALA A 220 1.02 -14.59 12.34
CA ALA A 220 1.99 -13.74 13.00
C ALA A 220 3.01 -13.18 12.00
N VAL A 221 3.47 -11.95 12.24
CA VAL A 221 4.49 -11.26 11.46
C VAL A 221 5.47 -10.57 12.41
N GLU A 222 6.72 -10.99 12.36
CA GLU A 222 7.83 -10.31 13.04
C GLU A 222 8.16 -9.02 12.28
N ASP A 223 8.42 -7.94 13.03
CA ASP A 223 8.78 -6.62 12.49
C ASP A 223 7.79 -6.09 11.44
N TYR A 224 6.49 -6.34 11.63
CA TYR A 224 5.40 -5.90 10.72
C TYR A 224 5.51 -4.40 10.34
N LEU A 225 5.93 -3.55 11.28
CA LEU A 225 6.11 -2.11 11.06
C LEU A 225 7.25 -1.74 10.09
N ASP A 226 8.04 -2.71 9.65
CA ASP A 226 9.18 -2.54 8.75
C ASP A 226 9.06 -3.35 7.46
N ASN A 227 8.14 -4.33 7.38
CA ASN A 227 7.92 -5.13 6.17
C ASN A 227 6.50 -5.07 5.62
N ASP A 228 5.49 -4.71 6.41
CA ASP A 228 4.08 -4.72 6.00
C ASP A 228 3.61 -6.05 5.38
N ASN A 229 4.22 -7.17 5.79
CA ASN A 229 3.76 -8.48 5.37
C ASN A 229 2.37 -8.72 5.98
N HIS A 230 1.43 -9.20 5.19
CA HIS A 230 0.08 -9.49 5.66
C HIS A 230 -0.59 -10.56 4.82
N GLY A 231 -1.63 -11.15 5.38
CA GLY A 231 -2.44 -12.16 4.71
C GLY A 231 -3.91 -12.02 5.02
N TRP A 232 -4.74 -12.56 4.15
CA TRP A 232 -6.15 -12.75 4.38
C TRP A 232 -6.49 -14.23 4.26
N LEU A 233 -7.02 -14.82 5.32
CA LEU A 233 -7.44 -16.22 5.33
C LEU A 233 -8.92 -16.36 5.00
N TYR A 234 -9.25 -17.42 4.27
CA TYR A 234 -10.62 -17.83 3.97
C TYR A 234 -10.70 -19.35 3.82
N LEU A 235 -11.90 -19.90 3.97
CA LEU A 235 -12.13 -21.33 3.74
C LEU A 235 -12.78 -21.57 2.39
N LYS A 236 -12.55 -22.76 1.83
CA LYS A 236 -13.39 -23.31 0.77
C LYS A 236 -14.11 -24.54 1.29
N GLY A 237 -15.44 -24.50 1.25
CA GLY A 237 -16.27 -25.65 1.58
C GLY A 237 -16.29 -26.70 0.48
N ALA A 238 -16.97 -27.82 0.74
CA ALA A 238 -17.00 -28.98 -0.16
C ALA A 238 -17.58 -28.69 -1.56
N ALA A 239 -18.46 -27.68 -1.70
CA ALA A 239 -19.02 -27.27 -2.99
C ALA A 239 -18.22 -26.14 -3.67
N GLY A 240 -17.09 -25.74 -3.09
CA GLY A 240 -16.20 -24.69 -3.60
C GLY A 240 -16.64 -23.26 -3.29
N GLU A 241 -17.64 -23.10 -2.42
CA GLU A 241 -18.04 -21.82 -1.85
C GLU A 241 -16.94 -21.24 -0.96
N ILE A 242 -16.78 -19.92 -1.01
CA ILE A 242 -15.84 -19.19 -0.15
C ILE A 242 -16.56 -18.84 1.15
N ILE A 243 -15.96 -19.20 2.28
CA ILE A 243 -16.42 -18.84 3.63
C ILE A 243 -15.42 -17.83 4.19
N GLU A 244 -15.90 -16.59 4.37
CA GLU A 244 -15.12 -15.51 4.96
C GLU A 244 -15.11 -15.59 6.49
N PRO A 245 -14.08 -15.07 7.16
CA PRO A 245 -14.11 -14.90 8.61
C PRO A 245 -15.27 -13.96 9.01
N VAL A 246 -15.93 -14.26 10.13
CA VAL A 246 -16.95 -13.39 10.71
C VAL A 246 -16.35 -12.17 11.42
N GLY A 247 -15.08 -12.25 11.79
CA GLY A 247 -14.32 -11.13 12.33
C GLY A 247 -12.83 -11.43 12.41
N THR A 248 -12.04 -10.37 12.57
CA THR A 248 -10.61 -10.46 12.83
C THR A 248 -10.22 -9.57 14.01
N ALA A 249 -9.20 -9.98 14.76
CA ALA A 249 -8.57 -9.15 15.78
C ALA A 249 -7.07 -9.02 15.46
N ALA A 250 -6.56 -7.79 15.46
CA ALA A 250 -5.16 -7.48 15.31
C ALA A 250 -4.59 -7.07 16.67
N PHE A 251 -3.46 -7.66 17.05
CA PHE A 251 -2.80 -7.36 18.31
C PHE A 251 -1.29 -7.57 18.20
N CYS A 252 -0.52 -7.05 19.15
CA CYS A 252 0.93 -7.23 19.15
C CYS A 252 1.44 -7.60 20.53
N THR A 253 2.60 -8.25 20.54
CA THR A 253 3.42 -8.47 21.74
C THR A 253 4.74 -7.73 21.56
N GLU A 254 5.11 -6.87 22.51
CA GLU A 254 6.44 -6.26 22.55
C GLU A 254 7.34 -7.13 23.42
N GLY A 255 8.35 -7.76 22.82
CA GLY A 255 9.33 -8.51 23.59
C GLY A 255 10.17 -7.58 24.46
N ASN A 256 10.50 -8.00 25.69
CA ASN A 256 11.51 -7.34 26.54
C ASN A 256 12.92 -7.48 25.90
N GLY A 257 13.19 -6.71 24.85
CA GLY A 257 14.42 -6.78 24.05
C GLY A 257 14.39 -7.77 22.88
N ALA A 258 13.22 -8.34 22.55
CA ALA A 258 13.00 -9.12 21.32
C ALA A 258 12.19 -8.30 20.30
N ALA A 259 12.19 -8.74 19.05
CA ALA A 259 11.42 -8.10 17.98
C ALA A 259 9.93 -8.03 18.32
N ARG A 260 9.26 -7.00 17.79
CA ARG A 260 7.81 -6.88 17.88
C ARG A 260 7.19 -7.93 16.97
N VAL A 261 6.17 -8.62 17.47
CA VAL A 261 5.36 -9.54 16.66
C VAL A 261 3.93 -9.02 16.63
N ASP A 262 3.41 -8.81 15.43
CA ASP A 262 2.01 -8.47 15.18
C ASP A 262 1.27 -9.73 14.75
N TYR A 263 0.11 -9.96 15.35
CA TYR A 263 -0.74 -11.11 15.14
C TYR A 263 -2.06 -10.67 14.51
N GLN A 264 -2.62 -11.55 13.69
CA GLN A 264 -3.97 -11.41 13.18
C GLN A 264 -4.74 -12.71 13.42
N GLU A 265 -5.76 -12.62 14.27
CA GLU A 265 -6.70 -13.70 14.54
C GLU A 265 -7.84 -13.64 13.51
N PHE A 266 -8.21 -14.79 12.96
CA PHE A 266 -9.32 -14.97 12.04
C PHE A 266 -10.33 -15.92 12.68
N VAL A 267 -11.57 -15.44 12.85
CA VAL A 267 -12.65 -16.24 13.42
C VAL A 267 -13.66 -16.60 12.35
N PHE A 268 -13.93 -17.90 12.19
CA PHE A 268 -14.91 -18.45 11.27
C PHE A 268 -16.08 -19.04 12.05
N ASP A 269 -17.30 -18.75 11.61
CA ASP A 269 -18.51 -19.36 12.15
C ASP A 269 -18.75 -20.72 11.49
N VAL A 270 -17.90 -21.68 11.82
CA VAL A 270 -17.86 -23.03 11.29
C VAL A 270 -17.59 -23.99 12.44
N SER A 271 -18.46 -24.99 12.60
CA SER A 271 -18.31 -26.02 13.64
C SER A 271 -17.16 -27.00 13.30
N PRO A 272 -16.68 -27.81 14.26
CA PRO A 272 -15.69 -28.85 13.97
C PRO A 272 -16.08 -29.82 12.85
N GLU A 273 -17.35 -30.22 12.78
CA GLU A 273 -17.87 -31.12 11.76
C GLU A 273 -17.90 -30.44 10.38
N GLU A 274 -18.28 -29.17 10.32
CA GLU A 274 -18.29 -28.40 9.07
C GLU A 274 -16.86 -28.08 8.60
N GLY A 275 -15.97 -27.78 9.55
CA GLY A 275 -14.56 -27.48 9.29
C GLY A 275 -13.81 -28.67 8.71
N ALA A 276 -14.14 -29.89 9.12
CA ALA A 276 -13.56 -31.13 8.57
C ALA A 276 -13.80 -31.30 7.05
N GLU A 277 -14.87 -30.71 6.52
CA GLU A 277 -15.21 -30.72 5.09
C GLU A 277 -14.67 -29.49 4.33
N CYS A 278 -13.97 -28.59 5.03
CA CYS A 278 -13.40 -27.37 4.49
C CYS A 278 -11.89 -27.50 4.26
N THR A 279 -11.37 -26.63 3.40
CA THR A 279 -9.93 -26.43 3.20
C THR A 279 -9.56 -24.98 3.48
N LEU A 280 -8.38 -24.76 4.05
CA LEU A 280 -7.88 -23.43 4.38
C LEU A 280 -7.08 -22.84 3.21
N TRP A 281 -7.34 -21.58 2.90
CA TRP A 281 -6.69 -20.83 1.85
C TRP A 281 -6.33 -19.43 2.34
N GLY A 282 -5.40 -18.79 1.65
CA GLY A 282 -5.14 -17.38 1.88
C GLY A 282 -4.56 -16.65 0.68
N ASP A 283 -4.70 -15.34 0.74
CA ASP A 283 -4.06 -14.37 -0.14
C ASP A 283 -3.02 -13.60 0.67
N PHE A 284 -1.80 -13.47 0.17
CA PHE A 284 -0.66 -12.96 0.94
C PHE A 284 0.12 -11.89 0.18
N VAL A 285 0.62 -10.91 0.93
CA VAL A 285 1.55 -9.89 0.45
C VAL A 285 2.78 -9.94 1.34
N THR A 286 3.96 -10.06 0.72
CA THR A 286 5.25 -9.98 1.44
C THR A 286 6.18 -8.99 0.76
N CYS A 287 6.89 -8.17 1.53
CA CYS A 287 7.85 -7.21 0.99
C CYS A 287 9.29 -7.70 1.15
N GLY A 288 10.08 -7.61 0.08
CA GLY A 288 11.46 -8.06 0.09
C GLY A 288 12.48 -7.04 0.59
N THR A 289 12.19 -5.73 0.54
CA THR A 289 13.16 -4.71 0.94
C THR A 289 12.51 -3.46 1.51
N LEU A 290 12.93 -3.08 2.72
CA LEU A 290 12.77 -1.73 3.26
C LEU A 290 14.00 -0.89 2.93
N THR A 291 13.78 0.27 2.30
CA THR A 291 14.85 1.25 2.11
C THR A 291 14.54 2.51 2.91
N GLU A 292 15.38 2.79 3.89
CA GLU A 292 15.31 4.00 4.70
C GLU A 292 16.16 5.13 4.12
N GLY A 293 15.71 6.36 4.35
CA GLY A 293 16.44 7.58 4.05
C GLY A 293 15.72 8.82 4.56
N CYS A 294 15.89 9.92 3.85
CA CYS A 294 15.19 11.18 4.14
C CYS A 294 15.28 12.05 2.89
N TRP A 295 14.54 11.68 1.86
CA TRP A 295 14.51 12.47 0.62
C TRP A 295 13.51 13.60 0.79
N ARG A 296 13.96 14.82 0.53
CA ARG A 296 13.14 16.02 0.70
C ARG A 296 13.38 16.97 -0.46
N VAL A 297 12.30 17.38 -1.13
CA VAL A 297 12.36 18.37 -2.20
C VAL A 297 11.34 19.48 -1.91
N THR A 298 11.82 20.72 -1.88
CA THR A 298 10.97 21.92 -1.83
C THR A 298 10.93 22.58 -3.19
N PHE A 299 9.72 22.86 -3.68
CA PHE A 299 9.51 23.45 -5.00
C PHE A 299 8.32 24.42 -5.00
N PRO A 300 8.32 25.42 -5.89
CA PRO A 300 7.18 26.33 -6.04
C PRO A 300 6.07 25.70 -6.90
N LEU A 301 4.81 25.97 -6.56
CA LEU A 301 3.66 25.70 -7.41
C LEU A 301 3.44 26.89 -8.34
N ARG A 302 4.02 26.86 -9.53
CA ARG A 302 3.84 27.92 -10.54
C ARG A 302 3.56 27.30 -11.89
N GLN A 303 2.65 27.92 -12.65
CA GLN A 303 2.59 27.64 -14.09
C GLN A 303 3.83 28.25 -14.78
N SER A 304 4.29 27.63 -15.87
CA SER A 304 5.36 28.24 -16.68
C SER A 304 4.87 29.57 -17.26
N ASP A 305 5.72 30.60 -17.23
CA ASP A 305 5.44 31.94 -17.78
C ASP A 305 5.25 31.99 -19.32
N THR A 306 5.10 30.84 -20.00
CA THR A 306 4.96 30.76 -21.45
C THR A 306 3.54 30.42 -21.90
N TRP A 307 2.58 31.29 -21.59
CA TRP A 307 1.38 31.51 -22.42
C TRP A 307 0.93 32.97 -22.29
N ALA A 308 1.74 33.90 -22.81
CA ALA A 308 1.16 35.16 -23.29
C ALA A 308 0.23 34.80 -24.47
N GLN A 309 -1.07 34.96 -24.28
CA GLN A 309 -2.06 34.88 -25.36
C GLN A 309 -1.58 35.78 -26.52
N PRO A 310 -1.52 35.31 -27.78
CA PRO A 310 -1.29 36.21 -28.89
C PRO A 310 -2.39 37.28 -28.89
N PRO A 311 -2.06 38.56 -29.14
CA PRO A 311 -3.06 39.61 -29.17
C PRO A 311 -4.13 39.24 -30.19
N VAL A 312 -5.39 39.31 -29.78
CA VAL A 312 -6.53 39.19 -30.69
C VAL A 312 -6.42 40.34 -31.69
N GLU A 313 -5.95 40.04 -32.90
CA GLU A 313 -6.08 40.96 -34.02
C GLU A 313 -7.58 41.14 -34.27
N LYS A 314 -8.06 42.34 -33.96
CA LYS A 314 -9.36 42.81 -34.43
C LYS A 314 -9.25 43.04 -35.93
N THR A 315 -10.01 42.27 -36.69
CA THR A 315 -10.50 42.64 -38.03
C THR A 315 -11.99 42.38 -38.09
#